data_AF-A0A6P6MZ79-F1
#
_entry.id   AF-A0A6P6MZ79-F1
#
_cell.length_a   1.000
_cell.length_b   1.000
_cell.length_c   1.000
_cell.angle_alpha   90.00
_cell.angle_beta   90.00
_cell.angle_gamma   90.00
#
_symmetry.space_group_name_H-M   'P 1'
#
loop_
_entity.id
_entity.type
_entity.pdbx_description
1 polymer ?
#
loop_
_entity_poly.entity_id
_entity_poly.type
_entity_poly.pdbx_seq_one_letter_code
_entity_poly.pdbx_strand_id
1 'polypeptide(L)'
;MANQGRHLCPETMIVGGTGGDDFSFKSASYVTIKKVNVTYRETALTSIQVIFNCGHMIKVGNLTGSQSQEIKFDDYDKITYAKLWPNITGNRCGGFEFVVAKSNGVTTTLSVKCKQLGQPVCLDVKSGKINGITGRSGDEIDALGFYFI
;
A
#
# COMPACT_ATOMS: atom_id res chain seq x y z
N MET A 1 23.77 27.75 19.88
CA MET A 1 22.66 26.81 20.08
C MET A 1 21.85 26.78 18.80
N ALA A 2 22.06 25.79 17.93
CA ALA A 2 21.35 25.65 16.68
C ALA A 2 20.32 24.52 16.80
N ASN A 3 19.06 24.85 16.53
CA ASN A 3 17.93 23.94 16.54
C ASN A 3 18.21 22.76 15.60
N GLN A 4 18.28 21.55 16.17
CA GLN A 4 18.24 20.35 15.36
C GLN A 4 16.85 20.26 14.72
N GLY A 5 16.81 20.47 13.40
CA GLY A 5 15.62 20.24 12.60
C GLY A 5 15.15 18.82 12.84
N ARG A 6 13.98 18.68 13.46
CA ARG A 6 13.24 17.42 13.45
C ARG A 6 13.11 17.01 12.01
N HIS A 7 13.74 15.90 11.64
CA HIS A 7 13.47 15.21 10.38
C HIS A 7 12.01 14.74 10.47
N LEU A 8 11.09 15.60 10.02
CA LEU A 8 9.71 15.24 9.81
C LEU A 8 9.77 14.12 8.75
N CYS A 9 9.53 12.87 9.16
CA CYS A 9 9.24 11.82 8.19
C CYS A 9 8.17 12.38 7.26
N PRO A 10 8.37 12.33 5.92
CA PRO A 10 7.45 12.97 5.01
C PRO A 10 6.02 12.48 5.25
N GLU A 11 5.07 13.32 4.86
CA GLU A 11 3.67 12.93 4.67
C GLU A 11 3.60 11.59 3.92
N THR A 12 2.49 10.87 4.12
CA THR A 12 2.25 9.56 3.49
C THR A 12 2.78 9.51 2.05
N MET A 13 3.80 8.67 1.83
CA MET A 13 4.46 8.55 0.54
C MET A 13 3.54 7.85 -0.46
N ILE A 14 3.34 8.48 -1.62
CA ILE A 14 2.59 7.95 -2.76
C ILE A 14 3.57 7.62 -3.88
N VAL A 15 3.44 6.43 -4.49
CA VAL A 15 4.37 5.92 -5.50
C VAL A 15 3.61 5.47 -6.75
N GLY A 16 4.04 5.98 -7.91
CA GLY A 16 3.44 5.73 -9.21
C GLY A 16 3.52 6.97 -10.10
N GLY A 17 2.55 7.11 -11.01
CA GLY A 17 2.41 8.25 -11.92
C GLY A 17 1.46 9.34 -11.44
N THR A 18 1.24 10.31 -12.32
CA THR A 18 0.42 11.52 -12.06
C THR A 18 -0.94 11.50 -12.76
N GLY A 19 -1.30 10.40 -13.44
CA GLY A 19 -2.60 10.23 -14.07
C GLY A 19 -3.73 9.97 -13.06
N GLY A 20 -4.95 9.76 -13.55
CA GLY A 20 -6.12 9.45 -12.72
C GLY A 20 -6.54 10.58 -11.79
N ASP A 21 -7.58 10.30 -10.98
CA ASP A 21 -8.09 11.21 -9.95
C ASP A 21 -7.55 10.85 -8.57
N ASP A 22 -7.40 11.86 -7.72
CA ASP A 22 -6.95 11.68 -6.34
C ASP A 22 -7.99 10.90 -5.52
N PHE A 23 -7.51 9.97 -4.70
CA PHE A 23 -8.32 9.32 -3.67
C PHE A 23 -7.57 9.31 -2.33
N SER A 24 -8.33 9.41 -1.24
CA SER A 24 -7.78 9.31 0.11
C SER A 24 -8.84 8.75 1.04
N PHE A 25 -8.58 7.56 1.57
CA PHE A 25 -9.45 6.87 2.50
C PHE A 25 -8.65 6.52 3.75
N LYS A 26 -8.93 7.23 4.83
CA LYS A 26 -8.29 7.05 6.12
C LYS A 26 -9.34 6.87 7.20
N SER A 27 -9.19 5.81 7.98
CA SER A 27 -10.06 5.51 9.11
C SER A 27 -9.47 6.01 10.44
N ALA A 28 -10.25 5.90 11.52
CA ALA A 28 -9.74 6.17 12.87
C ALA A 28 -8.56 5.24 13.21
N SER A 29 -7.70 5.63 14.16
CA SER A 29 -6.47 4.88 14.49
C SER A 29 -6.70 3.48 15.06
N TYR A 30 -7.89 3.15 15.54
CA TYR A 30 -8.25 1.80 16.03
C TYR A 30 -8.92 0.92 14.97
N VAL A 31 -9.18 1.49 13.78
CA VAL A 31 -9.73 0.76 12.63
C VAL A 31 -8.58 0.48 11.67
N THR A 32 -8.24 -0.79 11.47
CA THR A 32 -7.08 -1.19 10.67
C THR A 32 -7.50 -2.09 9.51
N ILE A 33 -6.69 -2.09 8.45
CA ILE A 33 -6.90 -2.98 7.31
C ILE A 33 -6.55 -4.41 7.72
N LYS A 34 -7.52 -5.32 7.58
CA LYS A 34 -7.39 -6.76 7.84
C LYS A 34 -7.09 -7.56 6.59
N LYS A 35 -7.53 -7.06 5.45
CA LYS A 35 -7.39 -7.75 4.17
C LYS A 35 -7.21 -6.75 3.03
N VAL A 36 -6.34 -7.12 2.09
CA VAL A 36 -6.14 -6.42 0.83
C VAL A 36 -6.31 -7.41 -0.31
N ASN A 37 -7.24 -7.13 -1.21
CA ASN A 37 -7.40 -7.84 -2.47
C ASN A 37 -6.88 -6.93 -3.59
N VAL A 38 -5.97 -7.44 -4.40
CA VAL A 38 -5.36 -6.67 -5.50
C VAL A 38 -5.56 -7.43 -6.79
N THR A 39 -5.94 -6.73 -7.85
CA THR A 39 -5.82 -7.24 -9.22
C THR A 39 -4.73 -6.47 -9.96
N TYR A 40 -4.03 -7.16 -10.85
CA TYR A 40 -2.91 -6.58 -11.59
C TYR A 40 -2.73 -7.25 -12.95
N ARG A 41 -1.96 -6.58 -13.81
CA ARG A 41 -1.51 -7.07 -15.11
C ARG A 41 0.02 -7.07 -15.14
N GLU A 42 0.58 -7.32 -16.32
CA GLU A 42 2.03 -7.38 -16.50
C GLU A 42 2.75 -6.09 -16.08
N THR A 43 2.12 -4.93 -16.29
CA THR A 43 2.75 -3.61 -16.17
C THR A 43 2.22 -2.77 -15.00
N ALA A 44 1.10 -3.11 -14.38
CA ALA A 44 0.47 -2.25 -13.36
C ALA A 44 -0.46 -3.01 -12.42
N LEU A 45 -0.66 -2.46 -11.22
CA LEU A 45 -1.83 -2.77 -10.39
C LEU A 45 -3.07 -2.15 -11.03
N THR A 46 -4.12 -2.94 -11.20
CA THR A 46 -5.36 -2.50 -11.86
C THR A 46 -6.44 -2.12 -10.85
N SER A 47 -6.54 -2.84 -9.72
CA SER A 47 -7.44 -2.44 -8.63
C SER A 47 -6.89 -2.86 -7.27
N ILE A 48 -7.27 -2.11 -6.24
CA ILE A 48 -7.04 -2.44 -4.84
C ILE A 48 -8.36 -2.35 -4.08
N GLN A 49 -8.67 -3.39 -3.32
CA GLN A 49 -9.78 -3.41 -2.39
C GLN A 49 -9.24 -3.68 -0.99
N VAL A 50 -9.60 -2.83 -0.04
CA VAL A 50 -9.20 -2.96 1.36
C VAL A 50 -10.44 -3.22 2.21
N ILE A 51 -10.31 -4.16 3.14
CA ILE A 51 -11.37 -4.49 4.11
C ILE A 51 -10.80 -4.24 5.50
N PHE A 52 -11.51 -3.39 6.24
CA PHE A 52 -11.15 -3.00 7.59
C PHE A 52 -11.64 -4.03 8.62
N ASN A 53 -11.06 -4.03 9.82
CA ASN A 53 -11.51 -4.85 10.94
C ASN A 53 -12.96 -4.60 11.37
N CYS A 54 -13.51 -3.43 11.07
CA CYS A 54 -14.93 -3.12 11.26
C CYS A 54 -15.85 -3.67 10.15
N GLY A 55 -15.31 -4.38 9.15
CA GLY A 55 -16.06 -4.93 8.02
C GLY A 55 -16.30 -3.94 6.87
N HIS A 56 -16.00 -2.66 7.04
CA HIS A 56 -16.10 -1.68 5.96
C HIS A 56 -15.12 -2.03 4.82
N MET A 57 -15.52 -1.71 3.59
CA MET A 57 -14.79 -2.06 2.39
C MET A 57 -14.68 -0.85 1.47
N ILE A 58 -13.47 -0.62 0.94
CA ILE A 58 -13.19 0.36 -0.10
C ILE A 58 -12.55 -0.36 -1.27
N LYS A 59 -12.94 -0.01 -2.50
CA LYS A 59 -12.30 -0.49 -3.74
C LYS A 59 -12.00 0.70 -4.65
N VAL A 60 -10.81 0.69 -5.23
CA VAL A 60 -10.31 1.68 -6.19
C VAL A 60 -9.75 0.95 -7.42
N GLY A 61 -9.88 1.54 -8.59
CA GLY A 61 -9.52 0.97 -9.89
C GLY A 61 -10.66 0.20 -10.53
N ASN A 62 -10.82 0.38 -11.84
CA ASN A 62 -12.00 -0.07 -12.58
C ASN A 62 -11.71 -1.23 -13.55
N LEU A 63 -10.45 -1.43 -13.89
CA LEU A 63 -10.05 -2.39 -14.91
C LEU A 63 -9.87 -3.79 -14.31
N THR A 64 -10.40 -4.80 -15.00
CA THR A 64 -10.22 -6.21 -14.60
C THR A 64 -8.78 -6.63 -14.85
N GLY A 65 -8.02 -6.89 -13.78
CA GLY A 65 -6.68 -7.46 -13.87
C GLY A 65 -6.70 -8.90 -14.40
N SER A 66 -5.59 -9.33 -15.00
CA SER A 66 -5.43 -10.73 -15.44
C SER A 66 -4.96 -11.65 -14.30
N GLN A 67 -4.48 -11.08 -13.20
CA GLN A 67 -4.01 -11.76 -12.00
C GLN A 67 -4.69 -11.14 -10.77
N SER A 68 -4.82 -11.93 -9.70
CA SER A 68 -5.35 -11.47 -8.42
C SER A 68 -4.59 -12.08 -7.26
N GLN A 69 -4.42 -11.31 -6.19
CA GLN A 69 -3.82 -11.80 -4.95
C GLN A 69 -4.54 -11.21 -3.73
N GLU A 70 -4.69 -12.05 -2.71
CA GLU A 70 -5.25 -11.68 -1.41
C GLU A 70 -4.12 -11.67 -0.37
N ILE A 71 -4.07 -10.63 0.45
CA ILE A 71 -3.20 -10.51 1.62
C ILE A 71 -4.08 -10.35 2.85
N LYS A 72 -3.76 -11.10 3.91
CA LYS A 72 -4.46 -11.05 5.20
C LYS A 72 -3.51 -10.69 6.32
N PHE A 73 -4.00 -9.87 7.24
CA PHE A 73 -3.34 -9.53 8.49
C PHE A 73 -4.12 -10.10 9.67
N ASP A 74 -3.40 -10.76 10.58
CA ASP A 74 -3.93 -11.17 11.86
C ASP A 74 -3.98 -9.97 12.84
N ASP A 75 -4.74 -10.05 13.93
CA ASP A 75 -4.90 -8.94 14.88
C ASP A 75 -3.58 -8.40 15.44
N TYR A 76 -2.62 -9.30 15.61
CA TYR A 76 -1.32 -9.00 16.23
C TYR A 76 -0.18 -8.81 15.22
N ASP A 77 -0.47 -8.91 13.92
CA ASP A 77 0.54 -8.73 12.87
C ASP A 77 1.11 -7.33 12.88
N LYS A 78 2.44 -7.22 12.82
CA LYS A 78 3.11 -5.92 12.75
C LYS A 78 3.96 -5.84 11.51
N ILE A 79 3.67 -4.88 10.65
CA ILE A 79 4.53 -4.58 9.49
C ILE A 79 5.80 -3.92 10.03
N THR A 80 6.94 -4.58 9.83
CA THR A 80 8.25 -4.09 10.25
C THR A 80 9.01 -3.43 9.10
N TYR A 81 8.59 -3.71 7.87
CA TYR A 81 9.17 -3.10 6.67
C TYR A 81 8.14 -3.03 5.55
N ALA A 82 8.16 -1.94 4.78
CA ALA A 82 7.27 -1.76 3.64
C ALA A 82 8.00 -1.11 2.47
N LYS A 83 7.69 -1.61 1.27
CA LYS A 83 8.11 -1.03 0.00
C LYS A 83 6.92 -0.84 -0.93
N LEU A 84 7.00 0.20 -1.75
CA LEU A 84 6.18 0.39 -2.94
C LEU A 84 7.07 0.45 -4.17
N TRP A 85 6.55 0.01 -5.30
CA TRP A 85 7.21 0.12 -6.59
C TRP A 85 6.32 0.91 -7.53
N PRO A 86 6.86 1.89 -8.28
CA PRO A 86 6.26 2.27 -9.54
C PRO A 86 6.46 1.13 -10.55
N ASN A 87 5.70 1.14 -11.64
CA ASN A 87 6.04 0.31 -12.78
C ASN A 87 7.30 0.83 -13.50
N ILE A 88 7.81 0.06 -14.47
CA ILE A 88 9.07 0.36 -15.16
C ILE A 88 9.08 1.74 -15.83
N THR A 89 7.93 2.22 -16.30
CA THR A 89 7.76 3.52 -16.94
C THR A 89 7.48 4.65 -15.95
N GLY A 90 7.28 4.36 -14.66
CA GLY A 90 7.01 5.36 -13.63
C GLY A 90 5.62 5.99 -13.69
N ASN A 91 4.70 5.47 -14.52
CA ASN A 91 3.38 6.08 -14.74
C ASN A 91 2.23 5.34 -14.04
N ARG A 92 2.50 4.19 -13.41
CA ARG A 92 1.53 3.41 -12.61
C ARG A 92 2.17 2.91 -11.33
N CYS A 93 1.36 2.50 -10.36
CA CYS A 93 1.83 1.67 -9.27
C CYS A 93 2.10 0.24 -9.79
N GLY A 94 3.31 -0.25 -9.59
CA GLY A 94 3.74 -1.58 -10.00
C GLY A 94 3.54 -2.64 -8.91
N GLY A 95 3.55 -2.26 -7.63
CA GLY A 95 3.40 -3.23 -6.56
C GLY A 95 3.79 -2.73 -5.19
N PHE A 96 3.66 -3.62 -4.21
CA PHE A 96 4.05 -3.40 -2.83
C PHE A 96 4.50 -4.69 -2.15
N GLU A 97 5.20 -4.53 -1.04
CA GLU A 97 5.70 -5.61 -0.21
C GLU A 97 5.70 -5.17 1.24
N PHE A 98 5.31 -6.09 2.12
CA PHE A 98 5.35 -5.95 3.56
C PHE A 98 6.12 -7.12 4.15
N VAL A 99 7.07 -6.82 5.02
CA VAL A 99 7.63 -7.79 5.95
C VAL A 99 6.84 -7.67 7.25
N VAL A 100 6.27 -8.79 7.69
CA VAL A 100 5.30 -8.85 8.79
C VAL A 100 5.81 -9.77 9.88
N ALA A 101 5.97 -9.22 11.08
CA ALA A 101 6.18 -9.99 12.29
C ALA A 101 4.84 -10.56 12.79
N LYS A 102 4.77 -11.88 12.89
CA LYS A 102 3.63 -12.64 13.40
C LYS A 102 3.73 -12.79 14.92
N SER A 103 2.59 -13.01 15.59
CA SER A 103 2.53 -13.20 17.05
C SER A 103 3.30 -14.43 17.55
N ASN A 104 3.51 -15.43 16.70
CA ASN A 104 4.28 -16.63 17.01
C ASN A 104 5.81 -16.44 16.84
N GLY A 105 6.27 -15.20 16.58
CA GLY A 105 7.69 -14.88 16.40
C GLY A 105 8.22 -15.10 14.98
N VAL A 106 7.42 -15.64 14.06
CA VAL A 106 7.81 -15.82 12.65
C VAL A 106 7.69 -14.50 11.91
N THR A 107 8.63 -14.25 10.99
CA THR A 107 8.52 -13.14 10.02
C THR A 107 8.12 -13.70 8.66
N THR A 108 7.15 -13.07 8.00
CA THR A 108 6.70 -13.44 6.66
C THR A 108 6.72 -12.24 5.71
N THR A 109 6.89 -12.51 4.41
CA THR A 109 6.84 -11.48 3.37
C THR A 109 5.54 -11.61 2.59
N LEU A 110 4.74 -10.55 2.59
CA LEU A 110 3.48 -10.43 1.85
C LEU A 110 3.71 -9.43 0.73
N SER A 111 3.60 -9.84 -0.54
CA SER A 111 3.87 -8.94 -1.66
C SER A 111 2.92 -9.15 -2.82
N VAL A 112 2.60 -8.06 -3.53
CA VAL A 112 1.89 -8.08 -4.83
C VAL A 112 2.69 -7.21 -5.79
N LYS A 113 3.11 -7.75 -6.93
CA LYS A 113 3.96 -7.06 -7.90
C LYS A 113 3.57 -7.42 -9.32
N CYS A 114 3.51 -6.42 -10.19
CA CYS A 114 3.56 -6.63 -11.64
C CYS A 114 4.95 -7.11 -12.06
N LYS A 115 5.12 -7.55 -13.30
CA LYS A 115 6.41 -8.08 -13.77
C LYS A 115 7.43 -6.98 -14.04
N GLN A 116 6.95 -5.81 -14.46
CA GLN A 116 7.79 -4.72 -14.94
C GLN A 116 7.85 -3.61 -13.89
N LEU A 117 8.77 -3.74 -12.94
CA LEU A 117 8.93 -2.82 -11.81
C LEU A 117 10.00 -1.77 -12.06
N GLY A 118 9.76 -0.55 -11.59
CA GLY A 118 10.77 0.49 -11.44
C GLY A 118 11.57 0.34 -10.14
N GLN A 119 12.21 1.42 -9.69
CA GLN A 119 12.98 1.41 -8.44
C GLN A 119 12.05 1.46 -7.21
N PRO A 120 12.27 0.62 -6.17
CA PRO A 120 11.45 0.64 -4.96
C PRO A 120 11.64 1.90 -4.14
N VAL A 121 10.59 2.25 -3.41
CA VAL A 121 10.59 3.29 -2.37
C VAL A 121 10.23 2.64 -1.04
N CYS A 122 11.08 2.82 -0.03
CA CYS A 122 10.82 2.38 1.34
C CYS A 122 9.85 3.33 2.03
N LEU A 123 8.95 2.80 2.85
CA LEU A 123 8.00 3.60 3.61
C LEU A 123 8.35 3.61 5.11
N ASP A 124 8.00 4.71 5.79
CA ASP A 124 7.95 4.73 7.25
C ASP A 124 6.68 4.00 7.72
N VAL A 125 6.88 2.83 8.33
CA VAL A 125 5.80 1.94 8.79
C VAL A 125 5.26 2.32 10.16
N LYS A 126 5.89 3.24 10.90
CA LYS A 126 5.48 3.68 12.24
C LYS A 126 5.19 2.51 13.20
N SER A 127 3.95 2.36 13.69
CA SER A 127 3.52 1.25 14.54
C SER A 127 3.40 -0.08 13.80
N GLY A 128 3.43 -0.08 12.47
CA GLY A 128 3.29 -1.25 11.61
C GLY A 128 1.86 -1.66 11.32
N LYS A 129 0.88 -0.78 11.61
CA LYS A 129 -0.54 -0.98 11.29
C LYS A 129 -1.00 0.01 10.23
N ILE A 130 -1.76 -0.47 9.26
CA ILE A 130 -2.32 0.35 8.18
C ILE A 130 -3.78 0.69 8.50
N ASN A 131 -4.14 1.97 8.45
CA ASN A 131 -5.52 2.44 8.66
C ASN A 131 -6.13 3.15 7.46
N GLY A 132 -5.49 3.05 6.29
CA GLY A 132 -6.03 3.63 5.08
C GLY A 132 -5.11 3.51 3.87
N ILE A 133 -5.63 3.97 2.75
CA ILE A 133 -4.96 4.06 1.45
C ILE A 133 -5.18 5.44 0.85
N THR A 134 -4.23 5.89 0.04
CA THR A 134 -4.31 7.15 -0.70
C THR A 134 -3.59 6.99 -2.02
N GLY A 135 -3.84 7.86 -2.99
CA GLY A 135 -3.17 7.76 -4.28
C GLY A 135 -3.96 8.39 -5.41
N ARG A 136 -3.73 7.87 -6.61
CA ARG A 136 -4.39 8.30 -7.83
C ARG A 136 -4.88 7.10 -8.63
N SER A 137 -6.07 7.21 -9.23
CA SER A 137 -6.63 6.13 -10.04
C SER A 137 -7.60 6.63 -11.09
N GLY A 138 -7.56 6.00 -12.27
CA GLY A 138 -8.65 5.99 -13.24
C GLY A 138 -9.05 4.54 -13.54
N ASP A 139 -8.66 4.03 -14.72
CA ASP A 139 -8.86 2.62 -15.06
C ASP A 139 -7.98 1.69 -14.20
N GLU A 140 -6.75 2.10 -13.94
CA GLU A 140 -5.75 1.38 -13.14
C GLU A 140 -5.37 2.17 -11.89
N ILE A 141 -4.42 1.65 -11.10
CA ILE A 141 -3.81 2.38 -10.00
C ILE A 141 -2.63 3.19 -10.55
N ASP A 142 -2.86 4.47 -10.81
CA ASP A 142 -1.83 5.41 -11.23
C ASP A 142 -0.76 5.58 -10.15
N ALA A 143 -1.17 5.77 -8.89
CA ALA A 143 -0.26 5.81 -7.77
C ALA A 143 -0.92 5.32 -6.48
N LEU A 144 -0.11 4.81 -5.54
CA LEU A 144 -0.60 4.25 -4.28
C LEU A 144 0.28 4.68 -3.10
N GLY A 145 -0.35 4.88 -1.96
CA GLY A 145 0.27 5.10 -0.66
C GLY A 145 -0.58 4.44 0.44
N PHE A 146 0.06 4.16 1.58
CA PHE A 146 -0.58 3.55 2.74
C PHE A 146 -0.47 4.48 3.94
N TYR A 147 -1.58 4.67 4.66
CA TYR A 147 -1.56 5.36 5.94
C TYR A 147 -1.13 4.39 7.04
N PHE A 148 0.05 4.63 7.60
CA PHE A 148 0.51 3.97 8.82
C PHE A 148 0.20 4.82 10.05
N ILE A 149 -0.22 4.14 11.12
CA ILE A 149 -0.36 4.69 12.49
C ILE A 149 0.98 4.57 13.19
#